data_AF-A0A0F9SSA2-F1
#
_entry.id   AF-A0A0F9SSA2-F1
#
_cell.length_a   1.000
_cell.length_b   1.000
_cell.length_c   1.000
_cell.angle_alpha   90.00
_cell.angle_beta   90.00
_cell.angle_gamma   90.00
#
_symmetry.space_group_name_H-M   'P 1'
#
loop_
_entity.id
_entity.type
_entity.pdbx_description
1 polymer ?
#
loop_
_entity_poly.entity_id
_entity_poly.type
_entity_poly.pdbx_seq_one_letter_code
_entity_poly.pdbx_strand_id
1 'polypeptide(L)' 'MKYDSLRKIARNKQLLKYRKENPELSLKEIGEAFGISHVRVHQILKVNRSK' A
#
# COMPACT_ATOMS: atom_id res chain seq x y z
N MET A 1 0.71 22.62 -0.08
CA MET A 1 0.44 21.23 0.38
C MET A 1 0.37 20.22 -0.80
N LYS A 2 1.35 20.24 -1.73
CA LYS A 2 1.35 19.44 -2.98
C LYS A 2 2.31 18.23 -2.94
N TYR A 3 3.32 18.28 -2.07
CA TYR A 3 4.35 17.23 -1.94
C TYR A 3 3.86 16.00 -1.16
N ASP A 4 2.97 16.22 -0.19
CA ASP A 4 2.42 15.17 0.68
C ASP A 4 1.55 14.18 -0.10
N SER A 5 0.79 14.68 -1.08
CA SER A 5 -0.02 13.85 -1.98
C SER A 5 0.85 13.02 -2.92
N LEU A 6 1.94 13.59 -3.46
CA LEU A 6 2.88 12.86 -4.32
C LEU A 6 3.56 11.69 -3.58
N ARG A 7 4.03 11.92 -2.35
CA ARG A 7 4.61 10.85 -1.51
C ARG A 7 3.62 9.73 -1.26
N LYS A 8 2.37 10.07 -0.95
CA LYS A 8 1.28 9.10 -0.72
C LYS A 8 0.98 8.28 -1.99
N ILE A 9 0.96 8.91 -3.16
CA ILE A 9 0.76 8.23 -4.44
C ILE A 9 1.90 7.26 -4.74
N ALA A 10 3.15 7.71 -4.58
CA ALA A 10 4.34 6.87 -4.84
C ALA A 10 4.37 5.62 -3.93
N ARG A 11 4.17 5.80 -2.62
CA ARG A 11 4.08 4.68 -1.67
C ARG A 11 2.97 3.70 -2.06
N ASN A 12 1.77 4.20 -2.40
CA ASN A 12 0.66 3.32 -2.77
C ASN A 12 0.98 2.49 -4.02
N LYS A 13 1.65 3.08 -5.02
CA LYS A 13 2.12 2.33 -6.21
C LYS A 13 3.13 1.25 -5.84
N GLN A 14 4.10 1.57 -5.00
CA GLN A 14 5.11 0.60 -4.54
C GLN A 14 4.48 -0.53 -3.73
N LEU A 15 3.54 -0.22 -2.84
CA LEU A 15 2.81 -1.22 -2.06
C LEU A 15 2.03 -2.19 -2.94
N LEU A 16 1.35 -1.68 -3.99
CA LEU A 16 0.63 -2.52 -4.95
C LEU A 16 1.57 -3.46 -5.71
N LYS A 17 2.74 -2.96 -6.12
CA LYS A 17 3.78 -3.79 -6.77
C LYS A 17 4.29 -4.85 -5.80
N TYR A 18 4.63 -4.46 -4.58
CA TYR A 18 5.12 -5.34 -3.53
C TYR A 18 4.13 -6.47 -3.21
N ARG A 19 2.82 -6.18 -3.15
CA ARG A 19 1.78 -7.19 -2.97
C ARG A 19 1.67 -8.18 -4.14
N LYS A 20 1.91 -7.71 -5.37
CA LYS A 20 1.89 -8.57 -6.56
C LYS A 20 3.10 -9.50 -6.61
N GLU A 21 4.26 -9.01 -6.20
CA GLU A 21 5.50 -9.78 -6.13
C GLU A 21 5.52 -10.76 -4.95
N ASN A 22 4.78 -10.44 -3.88
CA ASN A 22 4.72 -11.26 -2.66
C ASN A 22 3.25 -11.56 -2.30
N PRO A 23 2.54 -12.42 -3.06
CA PRO A 23 1.12 -12.67 -2.88
C PRO A 23 0.77 -13.40 -1.57
N GLU A 24 1.74 -14.10 -0.98
CA GLU A 24 1.62 -14.89 0.25
C GLU A 24 1.74 -14.07 1.53
N LEU A 25 2.38 -12.90 1.49
CA LEU A 25 2.51 -12.04 2.65
C LEU A 25 1.14 -11.60 3.17
N SER A 26 0.99 -11.53 4.48
CA SER A 26 -0.18 -10.96 5.13
C SER A 26 -0.19 -9.44 4.99
N LEU A 27 -1.37 -8.83 5.20
CA LEU A 27 -1.49 -7.36 5.22
C LEU A 27 -0.69 -6.73 6.37
N LYS A 28 -0.41 -7.50 7.43
CA LYS A 28 0.38 -7.07 8.58
C LYS A 28 1.85 -6.92 8.19
N GLU A 29 2.43 -7.95 7.58
CA GLU A 29 3.82 -7.95 7.12
C GLU A 29 4.07 -6.86 6.06
N ILE A 30 3.12 -6.67 5.13
CA ILE A 30 3.19 -5.57 4.16
C ILE A 30 3.13 -4.20 4.86
N GLY A 31 2.34 -4.08 5.93
CA GLY A 31 2.27 -2.84 6.71
C GLY A 31 3.59 -2.53 7.41
N GLU A 32 4.20 -3.53 8.04
CA GLU A 32 5.49 -3.44 8.70
C GLU A 32 6.60 -3.01 7.73
N ALA A 33 6.64 -3.60 6.52
CA ALA A 33 7.61 -3.24 5.48
C ALA A 33 7.49 -1.78 4.99
N PHE A 34 6.29 -1.18 5.08
CA PHE A 34 6.02 0.19 4.62
C PHE A 34 5.83 1.21 5.77
N GLY A 35 6.00 0.78 7.03
CA GLY A 35 5.80 1.63 8.20
C GLY A 35 4.36 2.17 8.33
N ILE A 36 3.36 1.38 7.93
CA ILE A 36 1.94 1.75 8.01
C ILE A 36 1.10 0.64 8.63
N SER A 37 -0.08 0.96 9.15
CA SER A 37 -0.99 -0.04 9.70
C SER A 37 -1.55 -0.98 8.62
N HIS A 38 -1.80 -2.23 8.99
CA HIS A 38 -2.46 -3.21 8.12
C HIS A 38 -3.84 -2.75 7.61
N VAL A 39 -4.57 -1.97 8.42
CA VAL A 39 -5.84 -1.34 8.02
C VAL A 39 -5.61 -0.36 6.86
N ARG A 40 -4.52 0.41 6.91
CA ARG A 40 -4.17 1.33 5.83
C ARG A 40 -3.79 0.59 4.54
N VAL A 41 -3.06 -0.52 4.66
CA VAL A 41 -2.76 -1.42 3.53
C VAL A 41 -4.07 -1.90 2.89
N HIS A 42 -5.01 -2.41 3.69
CA HIS A 42 -6.31 -2.89 3.21
C HIS A 42 -7.07 -1.81 2.42
N GLN A 43 -7.15 -0.59 2.95
CA GLN A 43 -7.80 0.54 2.27
C GLN A 43 -7.16 0.84 0.90
N ILE A 44 -5.82 0.86 0.83
CA ILE A 44 -5.08 1.13 -0.41
C ILE A 44 -5.39 0.05 -1.46
N LEU A 45 -5.39 -1.23 -1.06
CA LEU A 45 -5.70 -2.34 -1.96
C LEU A 45 -7.16 -2.31 -2.42
N LYS A 46 -8.11 -2.01 -1.54
CA LYS A 46 -9.54 -1.93 -1.86
C LYS A 46 -9.84 -0.83 -2.87
N VAL A 47 -9.30 0.38 -2.65
CA VAL A 47 -9.50 1.53 -3.57
C VAL A 47 -8.98 1.23 -4.98
N ASN A 48 -7.92 0.43 -5.12
CA ASN A 48 -7.33 0.09 -6.41
C ASN A 48 -7.93 -1.18 -7.06
N ARG A 49 -8.86 -1.89 -6.39
CA ARG A 49 -9.63 -2.99 -7.00
C ARG A 49 -10.90 -2.51 -7.71
N SER A 50 -11.42 -1.33 -7.36
CA SER A 50 -12.67 -0.77 -7.90
C SER A 50 -12.46 0.08 -9.16
N LYS A 51 -11.31 -0.05 -9.82
CA LYS A 51 -10.92 0.70 -11.01
C LYS A 51 -10.35 -0.27 -12.03
#